data_AF-A0A0D6B0D8-F1
#
_entry.id   AF-A0A0D6B0D8-F1
#
_cell.length_a   1.000
_cell.length_b   1.000
_cell.length_c   1.000
_cell.angle_alpha   90.00
_cell.angle_beta   90.00
_cell.angle_gamma   90.00
#
_symmetry.space_group_name_H-M   'P 1'
#
loop_
_entity.id
_entity.type
_entity.pdbx_description
1 polymer ?
#
loop_
_entity_poly.entity_id
_entity_poly.type
_entity_poly.pdbx_seq_one_letter_code
_entity_poly.pdbx_strand_id
1 'polypeptide(L)' 'MAASSLIVTLALGTLCAVVVFSWISKQRTEQRQADPEAPKSTLAADTPDTRPDGRGAP' A
#
# COMPACT_ATOMS: atom_id res chain seq x y z
N MET A 1 -29.79 -19.95 16.48
CA MET A 1 -29.19 -18.64 16.13
C MET A 1 -30.08 -18.00 15.07
N ALA A 2 -30.60 -16.80 15.31
CA ALA A 2 -31.39 -16.09 14.29
C ALA A 2 -30.46 -15.60 13.16
N ALA A 3 -30.93 -15.63 11.91
CA ALA A 3 -30.17 -15.16 10.75
C ALA A 3 -29.65 -13.72 10.96
N SER A 4 -30.44 -12.85 11.61
CA SER A 4 -30.06 -11.48 11.95
C SER A 4 -28.82 -11.41 12.86
N SER A 5 -28.70 -12.30 13.85
CA SER A 5 -27.55 -12.33 14.75
C SER A 5 -26.26 -12.74 14.03
N LEU A 6 -26.37 -13.68 13.09
CA LEU A 6 -25.24 -14.09 12.23
C LEU A 6 -24.78 -12.93 11.35
N ILE A 7 -25.71 -12.25 10.69
CA ILE A 7 -25.41 -11.10 9.81
C ILE A 7 -24.71 -9.98 10.59
N VAL A 8 -25.21 -9.62 11.77
CA VAL A 8 -24.60 -8.57 12.60
C VAL A 8 -23.19 -8.97 13.02
N THR A 9 -22.98 -10.22 13.42
CA THR A 9 -21.66 -10.73 13.82
C THR A 9 -20.66 -10.65 12.66
N LEU A 10 -21.06 -11.06 11.46
CA LEU A 10 -20.21 -10.98 10.27
C LEU A 10 -19.92 -9.54 9.87
N ALA A 11 -20.90 -8.64 9.95
CA ALA A 11 -20.72 -7.23 9.65
C ALA A 11 -19.71 -6.58 10.60
N LEU A 12 -19.87 -6.80 11.91
CA LEU A 12 -18.94 -6.28 12.92
C LEU A 12 -17.55 -6.91 12.80
N GLY A 13 -17.47 -8.22 12.53
CA GLY A 13 -16.21 -8.91 12.29
C GLY A 13 -15.46 -8.36 11.07
N THR A 14 -16.18 -8.11 9.97
CA THR A 14 -15.60 -7.52 8.75
C THR A 14 -15.11 -6.10 9.00
N LEU A 15 -15.90 -5.27 9.68
CA LEU A 15 -15.51 -3.92 10.05
C LEU A 15 -14.24 -3.93 10.91
N CYS A 16 -14.19 -4.80 11.92
CA CYS A 16 -13.02 -4.96 12.79
C CYS A 16 -11.78 -5.38 12.01
N ALA A 17 -11.91 -6.35 11.09
CA ALA A 17 -10.82 -6.80 10.24
C ALA A 17 -10.26 -5.65 9.37
N VAL A 18 -11.12 -4.81 8.80
CA VAL A 18 -10.71 -3.62 8.03
C VAL A 18 -9.98 -2.61 8.90
N VAL A 19 -10.46 -2.36 10.12
CA VAL A 19 -9.80 -1.44 11.07
C VAL A 19 -8.39 -1.94 11.41
N VAL A 20 -8.24 -3.23 11.76
CA VAL A 20 -6.94 -3.82 12.08
C VAL A 20 -6.00 -3.77 10.87
N PHE A 21 -6.48 -4.12 9.68
CA PHE A 21 -5.71 -4.04 8.44
C PHE A 21 -5.23 -2.61 8.15
N SER A 22 -6.11 -1.62 8.36
CA SER A 22 -5.78 -0.21 8.16
C SER A 22 -4.70 0.28 9.13
N TRP A 23 -4.76 -0.17 10.40
CA TRP A 23 -3.77 0.17 11.41
C TRP A 23 -2.40 -0.42 11.04
N ILE A 24 -2.32 -1.72 10.76
CA ILE A 24 -1.04 -2.36 10.39
C ILE A 24 -0.44 -1.68 9.15
N SER A 25 -1.26 -1.38 8.16
CA SER A 25 -0.81 -0.69 6.94
C SER A 25 -0.27 0.71 7.24
N LYS A 26 -0.96 1.47 8.10
CA LYS A 26 -0.49 2.78 8.57
C LYS A 26 0.85 2.66 9.29
N GLN A 27 0.99 1.72 10.22
CA GLN A 27 2.23 1.53 10.98
C GLN A 27 3.40 1.18 10.06
N ARG A 28 3.19 0.33 9.05
CA ARG A 28 4.23 0.01 8.05
C ARG A 28 4.63 1.23 7.22
N THR A 29 3.67 2.09 6.88
CA THR A 29 3.94 3.34 6.15
C THR A 29 4.73 4.32 7.01
N GLU A 30 4.35 4.49 8.28
CA GLU A 30 5.07 5.35 9.23
C GLU A 30 6.50 4.86 9.46
N GLN A 31 6.70 3.55 9.60
CA GLN A 31 8.04 2.96 9.70
C GLN A 31 8.91 3.26 8.47
N ARG A 32 8.34 3.19 7.26
CA ARG A 32 9.04 3.54 6.03
C ARG A 32 9.34 5.04 5.92
N GLN A 33 8.47 5.90 6.45
CA GLN A 33 8.72 7.34 6.47
C GLN A 33 9.78 7.73 7.51
N ALA A 34 9.84 7.01 8.63
CA ALA A 34 10.82 7.23 9.68
C ALA A 34 12.21 6.66 9.36
N ASP A 35 12.31 5.78 8.36
CA ASP A 35 13.57 5.21 7.89
C ASP A 35 14.30 6.22 6.97
N PRO A 36 15.44 6.80 7.41
CA PRO A 36 16.19 7.77 6.62
C PRO A 36 16.85 7.17 5.36
N GLU A 37 17.01 5.85 5.29
CA GLU A 37 17.59 5.12 4.16
C GLU A 37 16.52 4.54 3.22
N ALA A 38 15.23 4.72 3.54
CA ALA A 38 14.16 4.23 2.67
C ALA A 38 14.15 4.97 1.32
N PRO A 39 14.12 4.24 0.17
CA PRO A 39 14.01 4.86 -1.15
C PRO A 39 12.74 5.72 -1.21
N LYS A 40 12.93 7.04 -1.40
CA LYS A 40 11.82 8.02 -1.35
C LYS A 40 10.73 7.80 -2.41
N SER A 41 11.02 7.02 -3.45
CA SER A 41 10.04 6.52 -4.42
C SER A 41 10.61 5.38 -5.27
N THR A 42 9.74 4.57 -5.86
CA THR A 42 10.12 3.65 -6.96
C THR A 42 10.64 4.40 -8.18
N LEU A 43 10.23 5.65 -8.39
CA LEU A 43 10.75 6.52 -9.45
C LEU A 43 12.24 6.88 -9.24
N ALA A 44 12.72 6.95 -7.99
CA ALA A 44 14.14 7.14 -7.69
C ALA A 44 14.95 5.85 -7.83
N ALA A 45 14.29 4.69 -7.85
CA ALA A 45 14.92 3.39 -8.15
C ALA A 45 14.98 3.11 -9.66
N ASP A 46 14.16 3.79 -10.45
CA ASP A 46 14.25 3.76 -11.91
C ASP A 46 15.51 4.53 -12.35
N THR A 47 16.55 3.78 -12.73
CA THR A 47 17.71 4.31 -13.45
C THR A 47 17.22 5.08 -14.70
N PRO A 48 17.82 6.22 -15.07
CA PRO A 48 17.48 6.90 -16.32
C PRO A 48 17.47 5.90 -17.47
N ASP A 49 16.37 5.83 -18.22
CA ASP A 49 16.32 4.99 -19.41
C ASP A 49 17.32 5.57 -20.43
N THR A 50 18.52 4.98 -20.50
CA THR A 50 19.55 5.37 -21.47
C THR A 50 19.31 4.75 -22.84
N ARG A 51 18.14 4.13 -23.07
CA ARG A 51 17.77 3.67 -24.39
C ARG A 51 17.72 4.89 -25.32
N PRO A 52 18.48 4.90 -26.42
CA PRO A 52 18.37 5.96 -27.41
C PRO A 52 16.95 5.91 -27.96
N ASP A 53 16.12 6.91 -27.65
CA ASP A 53 14.88 7.10 -28.37
C ASP A 53 15.29 7.55 -29.76
N GLY A 54 14.99 6.74 -30.79
CA GLY A 54 15.44 6.97 -32.18
C GLY A 54 14.87 8.23 -32.84
N ARG A 55 14.54 9.28 -32.08
CA ARG A 55 14.01 10.59 -32.50
C ARG A 55 15.12 11.61 -32.81
N GLY A 56 16.25 11.13 -33.29
CA GLY A 56 17.40 11.96 -33.65
C GLY A 56 18.36 11.30 -34.62
N ALA A 57 17.87 10.44 -35.53
CA ALA A 57 18.67 10.04 -36.68
C ALA A 57 18.76 11.24 -37.65
N PRO A 58 19.96 11.65 -38.08
CA PRO A 58 20.12 12.69 -39.11
C PRO A 58 19.52 12.26 -40.45
#